data_AF-A0A1C6AUA4-F1
#
_entry.id   AF-A0A1C6AUA4-F1
#
_cell.length_a   1.000
_cell.length_b   1.000
_cell.length_c   1.000
_cell.angle_alpha   90.00
_cell.angle_beta   90.00
_cell.angle_gamma   90.00
#
_symmetry.space_group_name_H-M   'P 1'
#
loop_
_entity.id
_entity.type
_entity.pdbx_description
1 polymer ?
#
loop_
_entity_poly.entity_id
_entity_poly.type
_entity_poly.pdbx_seq_one_letter_code
_entity_poly.pdbx_strand_id
1 'polypeptide(L)'
;MQTEDEEDLAYINQRRLNFPVSISFVVKRDKKTGQPVMAERMTFEDLISFLYMDLYRGMAVGNVPRLCHNCGKWFLAIGAYDTVYCQRVAPGEITRTCRQVGAHRKEKQKNGRELAYREYARAYNRLKTWKQRGKISPEEWNQKVAYIQELKAEYLAGNISDVEYVTKLDQV
;
A
#
# COMPACT_ATOMS: atom_id res chain seq x y z
N MET A 1 24.60 -2.42 -0.60
CA MET A 1 23.70 -3.10 0.36
C MET A 1 24.31 -3.17 1.76
N GLN A 2 25.27 -4.05 2.09
CA GLN A 2 25.83 -4.09 3.46
C GLN A 2 26.58 -2.82 3.90
N THR A 3 27.24 -2.12 2.96
CA THR A 3 28.01 -0.89 3.23
C THR A 3 27.14 0.36 3.36
N GLU A 4 25.99 0.40 2.69
CA GLU A 4 25.04 1.51 2.77
C GLU A 4 24.33 1.52 4.13
N ASP A 5 23.98 0.34 4.64
CA ASP A 5 23.38 0.18 5.97
C ASP A 5 24.34 0.64 7.10
N GLU A 6 25.65 0.39 6.96
CA GLU A 6 26.66 0.84 7.94
C GLU A 6 26.88 2.36 7.90
N GLU A 7 26.92 2.97 6.71
CA GLU A 7 27.05 4.43 6.57
C GLU A 7 25.81 5.16 7.11
N ASP A 8 24.60 4.65 6.84
CA ASP A 8 23.36 5.21 7.34
C ASP A 8 23.28 5.14 8.87
N LEU A 9 23.68 3.99 9.45
CA LEU A 9 23.78 3.84 10.90
C LEU A 9 24.82 4.79 11.51
N ALA A 10 25.97 4.98 10.87
CA ALA A 10 26.99 5.92 11.33
C ALA A 10 26.49 7.38 11.28
N TYR A 11 25.79 7.77 10.20
CA TYR A 11 25.17 9.08 10.05
C TYR A 11 24.12 9.36 11.14
N ILE A 12 23.23 8.38 11.40
CA ILE A 12 22.20 8.49 12.43
C ILE A 12 22.82 8.59 13.82
N ASN A 13 23.85 7.77 14.11
CA ASN A 13 24.51 7.75 15.41
C ASN A 13 25.36 9.00 15.71
N GLN A 14 25.86 9.70 14.69
CA GLN A 14 26.55 10.98 14.87
C GLN A 14 25.61 12.08 15.41
N ARG A 15 24.32 12.01 15.09
CA ARG A 15 23.30 12.94 15.61
C ARG A 15 22.71 12.41 16.91
N ARG A 16 23.49 12.42 17.98
CA ARG A 16 22.94 12.27 19.34
C ARG A 16 22.11 13.49 19.69
N LEU A 17 20.83 13.45 19.34
CA LEU A 17 19.85 14.37 19.90
C LEU A 17 19.60 13.94 21.34
N ASN A 18 20.24 14.64 22.29
CA ASN A 18 20.04 14.38 23.70
C ASN A 18 18.81 15.15 24.18
N PHE A 19 17.75 14.43 24.55
CA PHE A 19 16.52 14.99 25.10
C PHE A 19 16.46 14.62 26.58
N PRO A 20 16.97 15.45 27.50
CA PRO A 20 16.97 15.14 28.91
C PRO A 20 15.54 14.88 29.39
N VAL A 21 15.33 13.68 29.94
CA VAL A 21 14.08 13.27 30.58
C VAL A 21 14.43 12.69 31.95
N SER A 22 13.75 13.16 32.99
CA SER A 22 13.80 12.51 34.30
C SER A 22 12.58 11.61 34.44
N ILE A 23 12.84 10.32 34.63
CA ILE A 23 11.83 9.27 34.79
C ILE A 23 11.82 8.84 36.25
N SER A 24 10.65 8.90 36.87
CA SER A 24 10.39 8.44 38.24
C SER A 24 9.10 7.63 38.27
N PHE A 25 8.83 6.95 39.38
CA PHE A 25 7.58 6.23 39.58
C PHE A 25 6.81 6.80 40.74
N VAL A 26 5.50 6.94 40.59
CA VAL A 26 4.62 7.42 41.65
C VAL A 26 3.39 6.54 41.78
N VAL A 27 2.93 6.39 43.02
CA VAL A 27 1.66 5.70 43.29
C VAL A 27 0.53 6.71 43.15
N LYS A 28 -0.44 6.42 42.28
CA LYS A 28 -1.69 7.17 42.14
C LYS A 28 -2.85 6.25 42.47
N ARG A 29 -3.97 6.81 42.95
CA ARG A 29 -5.22 6.05 43.07
C ARG A 29 -5.94 6.04 41.73
N ASP A 30 -6.33 4.86 41.26
CA ASP A 30 -7.19 4.71 40.09
C ASP A 30 -8.53 5.41 40.35
N LYS A 31 -8.99 6.24 39.39
CA LYS A 31 -10.22 7.03 39.55
C LYS A 31 -11.49 6.18 39.51
N LYS A 32 -11.45 4.99 38.91
CA LYS A 32 -12.59 4.07 38.78
C LYS A 32 -12.64 3.05 39.92
N THR A 33 -11.49 2.45 40.28
CA THR A 33 -11.43 1.34 41.25
C THR A 33 -10.96 1.78 42.65
N GLY A 34 -10.36 2.97 42.79
CA GLY A 34 -9.81 3.48 44.05
C GLY A 34 -8.52 2.80 44.52
N GLN A 35 -8.09 1.74 43.82
CA GLN A 35 -6.91 0.96 44.14
C GLN A 35 -5.62 1.75 43.82
N PRO A 36 -4.53 1.53 44.57
CA PRO A 36 -3.23 2.10 44.25
C PRO A 36 -2.68 1.48 42.96
N VAL A 37 -2.23 2.34 42.04
CA VAL A 37 -1.59 1.97 40.78
C VAL A 37 -0.25 2.69 40.69
N MET A 38 0.79 1.94 40.33
CA MET A 38 2.11 2.50 40.02
C MET A 38 2.07 3.14 38.64
N ALA A 39 2.44 4.41 38.56
CA ALA A 39 2.47 5.18 37.31
C ALA A 39 3.89 5.70 37.05
N GLU A 40 4.31 5.62 35.79
CA GLU A 40 5.51 6.31 35.30
C GLU A 40 5.25 7.83 35.29
N ARG A 41 6.18 8.61 35.85
CA ARG A 41 6.19 10.07 35.81
C ARG A 41 7.43 10.52 35.06
N MET A 42 7.19 11.22 33.96
CA MET A 42 8.24 11.92 33.21
C MET A 42 8.19 13.41 33.53
N THR A 43 9.35 14.02 33.75
CA THR A 43 9.50 15.48 33.86
C THR A 43 10.49 15.97 32.81
N PHE A 44 10.14 17.07 32.18
CA PHE A 44 10.89 17.68 31.08
C PHE A 44 11.22 19.14 31.46
N GLU A 45 12.43 19.59 31.12
CA GLU A 45 12.85 20.98 31.34
C GLU A 45 12.40 21.91 30.19
N ASP A 46 12.15 21.34 29.02
CA ASP A 46 11.77 22.07 27.82
C ASP A 46 10.71 21.31 27.00
N LEU A 47 10.00 22.08 26.16
CA LEU A 47 8.94 21.55 25.30
C LEU A 47 9.48 20.60 24.20
N ILE A 48 10.70 20.83 23.71
CA ILE A 48 11.27 20.05 22.61
C ILE A 48 11.52 18.62 23.09
N SER A 49 12.15 18.44 24.26
CA SER A 49 12.37 17.13 24.87
C SER A 49 11.06 16.35 25.08
N PHE A 50 9.99 17.03 25.50
CA PHE A 50 8.66 16.44 25.59
C PHE A 50 8.15 15.96 24.23
N LEU A 51 8.19 16.80 23.19
CA LEU A 51 7.68 16.48 21.85
C LEU A 51 8.43 15.29 21.22
N TYR A 52 9.75 15.24 21.39
CA TYR A 52 10.53 14.10 20.90
C TYR A 52 10.20 12.82 21.67
N MET A 53 10.13 12.86 23.00
CA MET A 53 9.77 11.68 23.80
C MET A 53 8.36 11.17 23.44
N ASP A 54 7.39 12.08 23.27
CA ASP A 54 6.03 11.74 22.86
C ASP A 54 6.00 11.09 21.47
N LEU A 55 6.72 11.66 20.50
CA LEU A 55 6.86 11.09 19.16
C LEU A 55 7.49 9.69 19.19
N TYR A 56 8.60 9.50 19.89
CA TYR A 56 9.28 8.19 19.97
C TYR A 56 8.47 7.15 20.72
N ARG A 57 7.80 7.50 21.83
CA ARG A 57 6.85 6.61 22.53
C ARG A 57 5.69 6.24 21.61
N GLY A 58 5.17 7.20 20.84
CA GLY A 58 4.15 6.99 19.82
C GLY A 58 4.61 6.00 18.74
N MET A 59 5.80 6.21 18.19
CA MET A 59 6.38 5.31 17.18
C MET A 59 6.64 3.91 17.73
N ALA A 60 7.07 3.78 18.99
CA ALA A 60 7.28 2.49 19.65
C ALA A 60 5.99 1.67 19.79
N VAL A 61 4.83 2.33 19.90
CA VAL A 61 3.51 1.67 19.88
C VAL A 61 2.87 1.59 18.48
N GLY A 62 3.65 1.89 17.44
CA GLY A 62 3.25 1.75 16.04
C GLY A 62 2.56 2.97 15.44
N ASN A 63 2.65 4.15 16.06
CA ASN A 63 2.19 5.40 15.46
C ASN A 63 3.31 6.03 14.63
N VAL A 64 3.27 5.88 13.31
CA VAL A 64 4.40 6.25 12.44
C VAL A 64 3.97 7.32 11.43
N PRO A 65 4.69 8.46 11.34
CA PRO A 65 4.51 9.41 10.25
C PRO A 65 4.82 8.75 8.90
N ARG A 66 3.90 8.85 7.96
CA ARG A 66 4.04 8.28 6.61
C ARG A 66 3.71 9.31 5.55
N LEU A 67 4.34 9.19 4.38
CA LEU A 67 4.01 9.96 3.20
C LEU A 67 2.80 9.31 2.49
N CYS A 68 1.75 10.07 2.20
CA CYS A 68 0.60 9.52 1.49
C CYS A 68 0.93 9.24 0.02
N HIS A 69 0.70 8.01 -0.44
CA HIS A 69 0.99 7.59 -1.83
C HIS A 69 0.11 8.27 -2.89
N ASN A 70 -0.99 8.92 -2.50
CA ASN A 70 -1.88 9.59 -3.45
C ASN A 70 -1.62 11.11 -3.53
N CYS A 71 -1.48 11.79 -2.39
CA CYS A 71 -1.36 13.26 -2.36
C CYS A 71 0.02 13.77 -1.94
N GLY A 72 0.96 12.89 -1.61
CA GLY A 72 2.32 13.26 -1.21
C GLY A 72 2.42 14.01 0.13
N LYS A 73 1.33 14.14 0.89
CA LYS A 73 1.35 14.82 2.19
C LYS A 73 1.61 13.83 3.33
N TRP A 74 2.43 14.23 4.30
CA TRP A 74 2.64 13.47 5.53
C TRP A 74 1.34 13.30 6.31
N PHE A 75 1.14 12.13 6.92
CA PHE A 75 0.04 11.84 7.82
C PHE A 75 0.50 10.85 8.90
N LEU A 76 -0.17 10.84 10.04
CA LEU A 76 0.11 9.88 11.10
C LEU A 76 -0.67 8.59 10.84
N ALA A 77 0.03 7.48 10.63
CA ALA A 77 -0.56 6.15 10.73
C ALA A 77 -0.63 5.79 12.22
N ILE A 78 -1.80 5.36 12.70
CA ILE A 78 -2.04 5.02 14.11
C ILE A 78 -2.17 3.51 14.23
N GLY A 79 -1.61 2.92 15.28
CA GLY A 79 -1.92 1.53 15.69
C GLY A 79 -1.38 0.44 14.78
N ALA A 80 -0.12 0.53 14.35
CA ALA A 80 0.59 -0.47 13.54
C ALA A 80 -0.11 -0.91 12.23
N TYR A 81 -1.16 -0.21 11.80
CA TYR A 81 -1.82 -0.47 10.52
C TYR A 81 -0.90 -0.08 9.36
N ASP A 82 -0.83 -0.94 8.33
CA ASP A 82 -0.07 -0.68 7.11
C ASP A 82 -0.81 0.25 6.13
N THR A 83 -1.41 1.32 6.66
CA THR A 83 -2.08 2.31 5.83
C THR A 83 -1.05 3.18 5.11
N VAL A 84 -1.21 3.32 3.79
CA VAL A 84 -0.36 4.16 2.93
C VAL A 84 -1.08 5.40 2.38
N TYR A 85 -2.35 5.56 2.77
CA TYR A 85 -3.19 6.67 2.32
C TYR A 85 -3.75 7.46 3.51
N CYS A 86 -3.73 8.79 3.41
CA CYS A 86 -4.33 9.67 4.40
C CYS A 86 -5.86 9.77 4.25
N GLN A 87 -6.52 10.39 5.23
CA GLN A 87 -7.98 10.61 5.23
C GLN A 87 -8.38 11.98 4.64
N ARG A 88 -7.44 12.75 4.11
CA ARG A 88 -7.75 14.04 3.45
C ARG A 88 -8.45 13.79 2.11
N VAL A 89 -9.28 14.74 1.68
CA VAL A 89 -9.85 14.77 0.32
C VAL A 89 -8.71 14.67 -0.70
N ALA A 90 -8.87 13.77 -1.68
CA ALA A 90 -7.86 13.53 -2.69
C ALA A 90 -7.78 14.71 -3.68
N PRO A 91 -6.60 14.98 -4.27
CA PRO A 91 -6.47 15.98 -5.33
C PRO A 91 -7.45 15.69 -6.48
N GLY A 92 -8.21 16.70 -6.91
CA GLY A 92 -9.22 16.57 -7.97
C GLY A 92 -10.56 15.97 -7.53
N GLU A 93 -10.71 15.58 -6.27
CA GLU A 93 -11.97 15.11 -5.70
C GLU A 93 -12.67 16.22 -4.90
N ILE A 94 -14.00 16.16 -4.84
CA ILE A 94 -14.82 17.06 -4.00
C ILE A 94 -15.01 16.46 -2.61
N THR A 95 -15.32 15.17 -2.54
CA THR A 95 -15.70 14.48 -1.29
C THR A 95 -14.84 13.27 -0.97
N ARG A 96 -14.28 12.59 -1.97
CA ARG A 96 -13.56 11.33 -1.77
C ARG A 96 -12.17 11.55 -1.17
N THR A 97 -11.88 10.78 -0.14
CA THR A 97 -10.57 10.80 0.53
C THR A 97 -9.51 10.02 -0.25
N CYS A 98 -8.23 10.31 0.00
CA CYS A 98 -7.12 9.54 -0.57
C CYS A 98 -7.24 8.03 -0.30
N ARG A 99 -7.75 7.65 0.89
CA ARG A 99 -8.00 6.25 1.25
C ARG A 99 -9.11 5.61 0.40
N GLN A 100 -10.21 6.32 0.17
CA GLN A 100 -11.32 5.84 -0.68
C GLN A 100 -10.90 5.74 -2.15
N VAL A 101 -10.18 6.74 -2.67
CA VAL A 101 -9.64 6.70 -4.04
C VAL A 101 -8.65 5.55 -4.19
N GLY A 102 -7.75 5.36 -3.22
CA GLY A 102 -6.80 4.23 -3.20
C GLY A 102 -7.50 2.88 -3.21
N ALA A 103 -8.54 2.71 -2.38
CA ALA A 103 -9.36 1.50 -2.36
C ALA A 103 -10.05 1.25 -3.71
N HIS A 104 -10.68 2.27 -4.29
CA HIS A 104 -11.35 2.16 -5.59
C HIS A 104 -10.36 1.81 -6.72
N ARG A 105 -9.17 2.40 -6.74
CA ARG A 105 -8.12 2.05 -7.71
C ARG A 105 -7.67 0.59 -7.57
N LYS A 106 -7.46 0.13 -6.33
CA LYS A 106 -7.07 -1.26 -6.04
C LYS A 106 -8.16 -2.24 -6.49
N GLU A 107 -9.42 -1.92 -6.23
CA GLU A 107 -10.56 -2.74 -6.66
C GLU A 107 -10.68 -2.77 -8.18
N LYS A 108 -10.57 -1.62 -8.85
CA LYS A 108 -10.59 -1.55 -10.32
C LYS A 108 -9.47 -2.39 -10.94
N GLN A 109 -8.27 -2.34 -10.38
CA GLN A 109 -7.14 -3.14 -10.85
C GLN A 109 -7.36 -4.64 -10.64
N LYS A 110 -7.96 -5.03 -9.51
CA LYS A 110 -8.32 -6.43 -9.22
C LYS A 110 -9.36 -6.94 -10.22
N ASN A 111 -10.44 -6.18 -10.43
CA ASN A 111 -11.50 -6.54 -11.37
C ASN A 111 -10.99 -6.62 -12.80
N GLY A 112 -10.14 -5.67 -13.21
CA GLY A 112 -9.47 -5.71 -14.51
C GLY A 112 -8.61 -6.97 -14.65
N ARG A 113 -7.80 -7.33 -13.65
CA ARG A 113 -7.03 -8.59 -13.68
C ARG A 113 -7.95 -9.81 -13.82
N GLU A 114 -9.01 -9.90 -13.03
CA GLU A 114 -9.97 -11.01 -13.11
C GLU A 114 -10.61 -11.12 -14.50
N LEU A 115 -11.03 -10.00 -15.09
CA LEU A 115 -11.55 -9.94 -16.46
C LEU A 115 -10.47 -10.40 -17.46
N ALA A 116 -9.25 -9.88 -17.35
CA ALA A 116 -8.13 -10.23 -18.23
C ALA A 116 -7.90 -11.74 -18.29
N TYR A 117 -7.82 -12.38 -17.12
CA TYR A 117 -7.59 -13.83 -17.04
C TYR A 117 -8.78 -14.64 -17.53
N ARG A 118 -10.01 -14.24 -17.20
CA ARG A 118 -11.23 -14.96 -17.60
C ARG A 118 -11.41 -14.97 -19.12
N GLU A 119 -11.31 -13.81 -19.76
CA GLU A 119 -11.54 -13.70 -21.20
C GLU A 119 -10.38 -14.29 -22.01
N TYR A 120 -9.13 -14.12 -21.54
CA TYR A 120 -7.99 -14.82 -22.12
C TYR A 120 -8.17 -16.35 -22.09
N ALA A 121 -8.58 -16.91 -20.95
CA ALA A 121 -8.77 -18.34 -20.82
C ALA A 121 -9.87 -18.87 -21.76
N ARG A 122 -10.96 -18.11 -21.96
CA ARG A 122 -12.01 -18.45 -22.93
C ARG A 122 -11.48 -18.48 -24.37
N ALA A 123 -10.81 -17.42 -24.81
CA ALA A 123 -10.24 -17.33 -26.16
C ALA A 123 -9.20 -18.43 -26.40
N TYR A 124 -8.29 -18.63 -25.45
CA TYR A 124 -7.28 -19.69 -25.53
C TYR A 124 -7.90 -21.09 -25.63
N ASN A 125 -8.90 -21.41 -24.81
CA ASN A 125 -9.55 -22.73 -24.84
C ASN A 125 -10.35 -22.97 -26.13
N ARG A 126 -10.95 -21.92 -26.71
CA ARG A 126 -11.59 -21.97 -28.03
C ARG A 126 -10.57 -22.34 -29.11
N LEU A 127 -9.47 -21.60 -29.19
CA LEU A 127 -8.38 -21.90 -30.10
C LEU A 127 -7.81 -23.32 -29.87
N LYS A 128 -7.70 -23.76 -28.61
CA LYS A 128 -7.11 -25.05 -28.24
C LYS A 128 -7.97 -26.18 -28.80
N THR A 129 -9.28 -26.01 -28.68
CA THR A 129 -10.28 -26.92 -29.22
C THR A 129 -10.22 -26.95 -30.75
N TRP A 130 -10.02 -25.81 -31.42
CA TRP A 130 -9.87 -25.75 -32.88
C TRP A 130 -8.61 -26.47 -33.36
N LYS A 131 -7.47 -26.29 -32.69
CA LYS A 131 -6.24 -27.03 -32.96
C LYS A 131 -6.44 -28.53 -32.80
N GLN A 132 -7.05 -28.96 -31.70
CA GLN A 132 -7.32 -30.39 -31.44
C GLN A 132 -8.25 -31.01 -32.49
N ARG A 133 -9.18 -30.23 -33.03
CA ARG A 133 -10.09 -30.64 -34.11
C ARG A 133 -9.50 -30.48 -35.51
N GLY A 134 -8.24 -30.05 -35.64
CA GLY A 134 -7.59 -29.82 -36.93
C GLY A 134 -8.17 -28.66 -37.76
N LYS A 135 -8.94 -27.76 -37.14
CA LYS A 135 -9.55 -26.60 -37.83
C LYS A 135 -8.56 -25.50 -38.16
N ILE A 136 -7.45 -25.44 -37.45
CA ILE A 136 -6.37 -24.47 -37.62
C ILE A 136 -5.04 -25.20 -37.62
N SER A 137 -4.08 -24.67 -38.38
CA SER A 137 -2.73 -25.23 -38.43
C SER A 137 -1.96 -24.94 -37.12
N PRO A 138 -0.88 -25.68 -36.81
CA PRO A 138 -0.01 -25.35 -35.69
C PRO A 138 0.57 -23.93 -35.76
N GLU A 139 0.87 -23.45 -36.97
CA GLU A 139 1.41 -22.11 -37.22
C GLU A 139 0.37 -21.02 -36.94
N GLU A 140 -0.84 -21.19 -37.49
CA GLU A 140 -1.97 -20.28 -37.23
C GLU A 140 -2.34 -20.25 -35.74
N TRP A 141 -2.29 -21.40 -35.06
CA TRP A 141 -2.45 -21.47 -33.61
C TRP A 141 -1.40 -20.63 -32.87
N ASN A 142 -0.11 -20.75 -33.24
CA ASN A 142 0.96 -20.00 -32.58
C ASN A 142 0.78 -18.49 -32.77
N GLN A 143 0.45 -18.05 -33.98
CA GLN A 143 0.20 -16.64 -34.29
C GLN A 143 -0.98 -16.08 -33.49
N LYS A 144 -2.11 -16.81 -33.46
CA LYS A 144 -3.31 -16.39 -32.71
C LYS A 144 -3.06 -16.38 -31.20
N VAL A 145 -2.31 -17.35 -30.67
CA VAL A 145 -1.96 -17.39 -29.24
C VAL A 145 -1.04 -16.23 -28.86
N ALA A 146 -0.05 -15.91 -29.69
CA ALA A 146 0.83 -14.75 -29.47
C ALA A 146 0.01 -13.45 -29.45
N TYR A 147 -0.89 -13.27 -30.42
CA TYR A 147 -1.77 -12.10 -30.48
C TYR A 147 -2.64 -11.92 -29.23
N ILE A 148 -3.31 -12.98 -28.73
CA ILE A 148 -4.13 -12.86 -27.52
C ILE A 148 -3.30 -12.64 -26.24
N GLN A 149 -2.01 -13.03 -26.23
CA GLN A 149 -1.09 -12.72 -25.14
C GLN A 149 -0.69 -11.24 -25.16
N GLU A 150 -0.40 -10.69 -26.34
CA GLU A 150 -0.13 -9.27 -26.53
C GLU A 150 -1.33 -8.41 -26.13
N LEU A 151 -2.54 -8.76 -26.60
CA LEU A 151 -3.77 -8.07 -26.20
C LEU A 151 -3.99 -8.06 -24.69
N LYS A 152 -3.72 -9.19 -24.03
CA LYS A 152 -3.81 -9.28 -22.57
C LYS A 152 -2.79 -8.35 -21.88
N ALA A 153 -1.57 -8.27 -22.42
CA ALA A 153 -0.55 -7.38 -21.90
C ALA A 153 -0.94 -5.90 -22.08
N GLU A 154 -1.45 -5.52 -23.25
CA GLU A 154 -1.97 -4.16 -23.53
C GLU A 154 -3.12 -3.78 -22.59
N TYR A 155 -4.05 -4.71 -22.36
CA TYR A 155 -5.16 -4.50 -21.44
C TYR A 155 -4.69 -4.31 -19.99
N LEU A 156 -3.77 -5.17 -19.51
CA LEU A 156 -3.21 -5.06 -18.16
C LEU A 156 -2.35 -3.80 -17.96
N ALA A 157 -1.74 -3.29 -19.05
CA ALA A 157 -1.05 -2.00 -19.06
C ALA A 157 -2.03 -0.81 -19.03
N GLY A 158 -3.32 -1.04 -19.28
CA GLY A 158 -4.36 -0.01 -19.32
C GLY A 158 -4.44 0.74 -20.65
N ASN A 159 -3.86 0.18 -21.72
CA ASN A 159 -3.84 0.81 -23.05
C ASN A 159 -5.15 0.63 -23.83
N ILE A 160 -5.91 -0.42 -23.52
CA ILE A 160 -7.20 -0.72 -24.16
C ILE A 160 -8.30 -0.90 -23.12
N SER A 161 -9.54 -0.54 -23.48
CA SER A 161 -10.70 -0.64 -22.58
C SER A 161 -11.22 -2.08 -22.44
N ASP A 162 -12.02 -2.34 -21.40
CA ASP A 162 -12.68 -3.65 -21.18
C ASP A 162 -13.46 -4.11 -22.43
N VAL A 163 -14.23 -3.20 -23.04
CA VAL A 163 -15.06 -3.47 -24.21
C VAL A 163 -14.19 -3.80 -25.42
N GLU A 164 -13.13 -3.03 -25.64
CA GLU A 164 -12.21 -3.23 -26.76
C GLU A 164 -11.45 -4.56 -26.63
N TYR A 165 -10.97 -4.88 -25.43
CA TYR A 165 -10.26 -6.14 -25.16
C TYR A 165 -11.14 -7.36 -25.43
N VAL A 166 -12.38 -7.37 -24.93
CA VAL A 166 -13.34 -8.46 -25.17
C VAL A 166 -13.66 -8.59 -26.66
N THR A 167 -13.92 -7.46 -27.34
CA THR A 167 -14.27 -7.46 -28.76
C THR A 167 -13.13 -8.03 -29.62
N LYS A 168 -11.88 -7.63 -29.36
CA LYS A 168 -10.72 -8.16 -30.09
C LYS A 168 -10.51 -9.65 -29.82
N LEU A 169 -10.71 -10.14 -28.59
CA LEU A 169 -10.59 -11.57 -28.27
C LEU A 169 -11.66 -12.46 -28.91
N ASP A 170 -12.86 -11.91 -29.16
CA ASP A 170 -13.94 -12.65 -29.83
C ASP A 170 -13.78 -12.74 -31.34
N GLN A 171 -12.91 -11.93 -31.93
CA GLN A 171 -12.56 -11.97 -33.36
C GLN A 171 -11.45 -12.99 -33.69
N VAL A 172 -10.83 -13.62 -32.68
CA VAL A 172 -9.71 -14.57 -32.82
C VAL A 172 -10.18 -16.02 -32.87
#